data_AF-A0A932G5U0-F1
#
_entry.id   AF-A0A932G5U0-F1
#
_cell.length_a   1.000
_cell.length_b   1.000
_cell.length_c   1.000
_cell.angle_alpha   90.00
_cell.angle_beta   90.00
_cell.angle_gamma   90.00
#
_symmetry.space_group_name_H-M   'P 1'
#
loop_
_entity.id
_entity.type
_entity.pdbx_description
1 polymer ?
#
loop_
_entity_poly.entity_id
_entity_poly.type
_entity_poly.pdbx_seq_one_letter_code
_entity_poly.pdbx_strand_id
1 'polypeptide(L)' 'MEEELIPVPPELLWDYREAPADLMWRLNRIARWFPLRGRDRRTVRQLFLHRDELSFEPEIRVLIELYEEAWRAREREG' A
#
# COMPACT_ATOMS: atom_id res chain seq x y z
N MET A 1 -14.37 15.63 3.33
CA MET A 1 -13.05 15.37 2.72
C MET A 1 -13.25 14.12 1.89
N GLU A 2 -13.10 14.19 0.57
CA GLU A 2 -13.06 12.97 -0.24
C GLU A 2 -11.87 12.16 0.29
N GLU A 3 -12.14 10.99 0.87
CA GLU A 3 -11.11 9.98 1.08
C GLU A 3 -10.62 9.58 -0.30
N GLU A 4 -9.63 10.31 -0.80
CA GLU A 4 -9.06 10.06 -2.11
C GLU A 4 -8.50 8.62 -2.08
N LEU A 5 -9.16 7.75 -2.82
CA LEU A 5 -8.92 6.32 -2.77
C LEU A 5 -7.49 6.03 -3.20
N ILE A 6 -6.82 5.07 -2.54
CA ILE A 6 -5.49 4.64 -2.97
C ILE A 6 -5.60 4.14 -4.43
N PRO A 7 -4.86 4.74 -5.38
CA PRO A 7 -4.95 4.32 -6.77
C PRO A 7 -4.39 2.91 -6.92
N VAL A 8 -5.20 2.03 -7.51
CA VAL A 8 -4.76 0.68 -7.87
C VAL A 8 -4.41 0.69 -9.36
N PRO A 9 -3.17 0.38 -9.74
CA PRO A 9 -2.79 0.32 -11.15
C PRO A 9 -3.71 -0.63 -11.94
N PRO A 10 -4.12 -0.27 -13.18
CA PRO A 10 -5.04 -1.09 -13.97
C PRO A 10 -4.59 -2.55 -14.13
N GLU A 11 -3.29 -2.79 -14.23
CA GLU A 11 -2.72 -4.14 -14.32
C GLU A 11 -2.98 -5.02 -13.09
N LEU A 12 -3.32 -4.43 -11.95
CA LEU A 12 -3.66 -5.15 -10.72
C LEU A 12 -5.17 -5.41 -10.58
N LEU A 13 -6.01 -4.86 -11.44
CA LEU A 13 -7.47 -5.03 -11.35
C LEU A 13 -7.92 -6.43 -11.78
N TRP A 14 -7.15 -7.10 -12.65
CA TRP A 14 -7.47 -8.41 -13.23
C TRP A 14 -8.87 -8.45 -13.84
N ASP A 15 -9.84 -9.07 -13.17
CA ASP A 15 -11.22 -9.22 -13.63
C ASP A 15 -12.10 -7.98 -13.33
N TYR A 16 -11.61 -7.03 -12.53
CA TYR A 16 -12.35 -5.83 -12.19
C TYR A 16 -12.22 -4.77 -13.27
N ARG A 17 -13.36 -4.21 -13.70
CA ARG A 17 -13.36 -3.03 -14.58
C ARG A 17 -12.78 -1.80 -13.87
N GLU A 18 -13.09 -1.65 -12.58
CA GLU A 18 -12.64 -0.56 -11.72
C GLU A 18 -12.32 -1.11 -10.33
N ALA A 19 -11.34 -0.51 -9.64
CA ALA A 19 -11.04 -0.89 -8.27
C ALA A 19 -12.25 -0.59 -7.36
N PRO A 20 -12.72 -1.56 -6.56
CA PRO A 20 -13.70 -1.31 -5.51
C PRO A 20 -13.27 -0.13 -4.61
N ALA A 21 -14.22 0.63 -4.09
CA ALA A 21 -13.92 1.74 -3.17
C ALA A 21 -13.39 1.27 -1.80
N ASP A 22 -13.45 -0.03 -1.52
CA ASP A 22 -12.97 -0.63 -0.28
C ASP A 22 -11.45 -0.49 -0.13
N LEU A 23 -11.01 0.19 0.94
CA LEU A 23 -9.61 0.45 1.22
C LEU A 23 -8.82 -0.85 1.47
N MET A 24 -9.38 -1.80 2.22
CA MET A 24 -8.70 -3.05 2.55
C MET A 24 -8.48 -3.90 1.31
N TRP A 25 -9.45 -3.94 0.40
CA TRP A 25 -9.33 -4.59 -0.90
C TRP A 25 -8.19 -3.97 -1.70
N ARG A 26 -8.13 -2.64 -1.77
CA ARG A 26 -7.08 -1.92 -2.51
C ARG A 26 -5.69 -2.18 -1.92
N LEU A 27 -5.57 -2.11 -0.60
CA LEU A 27 -4.30 -2.34 0.09
C LEU A 27 -3.85 -3.79 -0.02
N ASN A 28 -4.74 -4.77 0.18
CA ASN A 28 -4.40 -6.19 -0.04
C ASN A 28 -3.98 -6.43 -1.50
N ARG A 29 -4.65 -5.78 -2.45
CA ARG A 29 -4.31 -5.91 -3.87
C ARG A 29 -2.91 -5.40 -4.16
N ILE A 30 -2.55 -4.23 -3.62
CA ILE A 30 -1.23 -3.63 -3.80
C ILE A 30 -0.15 -4.43 -3.06
N ALA A 31 -0.43 -4.86 -1.82
CA ALA A 31 0.53 -5.58 -0.98
C ALA A 31 1.04 -6.86 -1.65
N ARG A 32 0.17 -7.58 -2.37
CA ARG A 32 0.55 -8.78 -3.14
C ARG A 32 1.62 -8.54 -4.20
N TRP A 33 1.77 -7.30 -4.65
CA TRP A 33 2.76 -6.88 -5.65
C TRP A 33 3.83 -5.95 -5.06
N PHE A 34 3.88 -5.82 -3.75
CA PHE A 34 4.91 -5.04 -3.09
C PHE A 34 6.26 -5.77 -3.17
N PRO A 35 7.39 -5.10 -3.42
CA PRO A 35 7.57 -3.66 -3.60
C PRO A 35 7.51 -3.20 -5.09
N LEU A 36 7.15 -4.07 -6.03
CA LEU A 36 7.04 -3.70 -7.44
C LEU A 36 5.96 -2.64 -7.69
N ARG A 37 4.95 -2.58 -6.82
CA ARG A 37 3.88 -1.56 -6.77
C ARG A 37 3.71 -1.04 -5.34
N GLY A 38 3.19 0.19 -5.21
CA GLY A 38 2.82 0.77 -3.90
C GLY A 38 3.96 1.34 -3.06
N ARG A 39 5.10 1.71 -3.66
CA ARG A 39 6.25 2.32 -2.95
C ARG A 39 6.10 3.80 -2.65
N ASP A 40 5.08 4.45 -3.22
CA ASP A 40 4.84 5.86 -2.94
C ASP A 40 4.49 6.06 -1.47
N ARG A 41 4.84 7.23 -0.93
CA ARG A 41 4.75 7.54 0.50
C ARG A 41 3.35 7.30 1.06
N ARG A 42 2.31 7.71 0.33
CA ARG A 42 0.92 7.59 0.79
C ARG A 42 0.50 6.13 0.90
N THR A 43 0.78 5.33 -0.13
CA THR A 43 0.44 3.91 -0.14
C THR A 43 1.22 3.14 0.92
N VAL A 44 2.54 3.38 1.05
CA VAL A 44 3.36 2.77 2.09
C VAL A 44 2.80 3.09 3.48
N ARG A 45 2.44 4.36 3.73
CA ARG A 45 1.87 4.78 5.00
C ARG A 45 0.57 4.03 5.31
N GLN A 46 -0.32 3.88 4.33
CA GLN A 46 -1.58 3.15 4.51
C GLN A 46 -1.35 1.65 4.72
N LEU A 47 -0.45 1.04 3.95
CA LEU A 47 -0.04 -0.35 4.14
C LEU A 47 0.53 -0.58 5.55
N PHE A 48 1.35 0.35 6.06
CA PHE A 48 1.90 0.27 7.41
C PHE A 48 0.83 0.41 8.50
N LEU A 49 -0.09 1.37 8.36
CA LEU A 49 -1.15 1.60 9.34
C LEU A 49 -2.07 0.39 9.49
N HIS A 50 -2.39 -0.28 8.38
CA HIS A 50 -3.29 -1.42 8.34
C HIS A 50 -2.57 -2.78 8.29
N ARG A 51 -1.26 -2.83 8.53
CA ARG A 51 -0.43 -4.05 8.36
C ARG A 51 -0.87 -5.24 9.20
N ASP A 52 -1.57 -5.01 10.30
CA ASP A 52 -2.08 -6.05 11.20
C ASP A 52 -3.47 -6.57 10.77
N GLU A 53 -4.17 -5.84 9.90
CA GLU A 53 -5.48 -6.21 9.33
C GLU A 53 -5.35 -6.84 7.94
N LEU A 54 -4.23 -6.59 7.26
CA LEU A 54 -3.94 -7.09 5.93
C LEU A 54 -3.39 -8.52 5.98
N SER A 55 -3.78 -9.33 4.99
CA SER A 55 -3.36 -10.73 4.89
C SER A 55 -2.28 -10.86 3.81
N PHE A 56 -1.01 -10.70 4.21
CA PHE A 56 0.15 -10.92 3.35
C PHE A 56 1.26 -11.68 4.08
N GLU A 57 2.22 -12.17 3.30
CA GLU A 57 3.36 -12.93 3.79
C GLU A 57 4.23 -12.08 4.76
N PRO A 58 4.85 -12.69 5.79
CA PRO A 58 5.68 -11.97 6.76
C PRO A 58 6.79 -11.12 6.13
N GLU A 59 7.35 -11.56 5.00
CA GLU A 59 8.39 -10.85 4.25
C GLU A 59 7.88 -9.51 3.69
N ILE A 60 6.64 -9.49 3.19
CA ILE A 60 5.99 -8.27 2.69
C ILE A 60 5.81 -7.27 3.84
N ARG A 61 5.43 -7.77 5.02
CA ARG A 61 5.32 -6.94 6.24
C ARG A 61 6.63 -6.23 6.54
N VAL A 62 7.73 -6.97 6.58
CA VAL A 62 9.08 -6.43 6.86
C VAL A 62 9.44 -5.37 5.84
N LEU A 63 9.19 -5.61 4.55
CA LEU A 63 9.47 -4.62 3.51
C LEU A 63 8.63 -3.35 3.68
N ILE A 64 7.35 -3.46 4.02
CA ILE A 64 6.49 -2.28 4.28
C ILE A 64 7.05 -1.45 5.43
N GLU A 65 7.47 -2.09 6.53
CA GLU A 65 8.05 -1.42 7.69
C GLU A 65 9.36 -0.69 7.34
N LEU A 66 10.25 -1.33 6.56
CA LEU A 66 11.49 -0.70 6.08
C LEU A 66 11.23 0.52 5.18
N TYR A 67 10.26 0.42 4.27
CA TYR A 67 9.92 1.55 3.39
C TYR A 67 9.28 2.71 4.16
N GLU A 68 8.43 2.43 5.15
CA GLU A 68 7.85 3.47 6.02
C GLU A 68 8.95 4.18 6.82
N GLU A 69 9.90 3.44 7.37
CA GLU A 69 11.05 4.02 8.08
C GLU A 69 11.88 4.92 7.15
N ALA A 70 12.18 4.46 5.94
CA ALA A 70 12.92 5.23 4.95
C ALA A 70 12.19 6.52 4.56
N TRP A 71 10.85 6.49 4.44
CA TRP A 71 10.06 7.70 4.19
C TRP A 71 10.10 8.66 5.37
N ARG A 72 9.96 8.17 6.60
CA ARG A 72 10.04 9.01 7.80
C ARG A 72 11.43 9.63 7.99
N ALA A 73 12.50 8.92 7.65
CA ALA A 73 13.85 9.46 7.70
C ALA A 73 14.00 10.66 6.75
N ARG A 74 13.54 10.53 5.50
CA ARG A 74 13.55 11.62 4.52
C ARG A 74 12.75 12.84 4.97
N GLU A 75 11.62 12.64 5.65
CA GLU A 75 10.80 13.75 6.19
C GLU A 75 11.47 14.48 7.37
N ARG A 76 12.42 13.85 8.06
CA ARG A 76 13.17 14.50 9.15
C ARG A 76 14.39 15.28 8.64
N GLU A 77 14.86 14.96 7.45
CA GLU A 77 16.04 15.56 6.82
C GLU A 77 15.71 16.76 5.92
N GLY A 78 14.44 16.95 5.54
CA GLY A 78 13.96 18.06 4.72
C GLY A 78 13.05 19.01 5.49
#